data_AF-A0A6A8FJS1-F1
#
_entry.id   AF-A0A6A8FJS1-F1
#
_cell.length_a   1.000
_cell.length_b   1.000
_cell.length_c   1.000
_cell.angle_alpha   90.00
_cell.angle_beta   90.00
_cell.angle_gamma   90.00
#
_symmetry.space_group_name_H-M   'P 1'
#
loop_
_entity.id
_entity.type
_entity.pdbx_description
1 polymer ?
#
loop_
_entity_poly.entity_id
_entity_poly.type
_entity_poly.pdbx_seq_one_letter_code
_entity_poly.pdbx_strand_id
1 'polypeptide(L)'
;RRSLVHVMDIMIQKSHLIIMHTDRTAEDGLKYMSRKRMDTVFICDQEGKLTGLVSKTDIMNAAGKRKDYAEGIGKLSRHKSWK
;
A
#
# COMPACT_ATOMS: atom_id res chain seq x y z
N ARG A 1 23.80 -22.35 19.62
CA ARG A 1 23.74 -22.85 18.23
C ARG A 1 22.70 -21.99 17.49
N ARG A 2 23.12 -20.92 16.79
CA ARG A 2 22.20 -20.15 15.93
C ARG A 2 21.75 -21.09 14.81
N SER A 3 20.45 -21.19 14.56
CA SER A 3 19.88 -22.20 13.67
C SER A 3 20.32 -22.00 12.22
N LEU A 4 20.56 -23.10 11.51
CA LEU A 4 20.87 -23.16 10.07
C LEU A 4 19.58 -23.02 9.22
N VAL A 5 18.68 -22.10 9.56
CA VAL A 5 17.46 -21.89 8.76
C VAL A 5 17.79 -20.98 7.59
N HIS A 6 17.60 -21.45 6.36
CA HIS A 6 17.77 -20.61 5.19
C HIS A 6 16.53 -19.73 5.00
N VAL A 7 16.72 -18.51 4.49
CA VAL A 7 15.60 -17.58 4.22
C VAL A 7 14.56 -18.21 3.29
N MET A 8 14.99 -19.04 2.33
CA MET A 8 14.11 -19.76 1.42
C MET A 8 13.17 -20.73 2.15
N ASP A 9 13.55 -21.23 3.32
CA ASP A 9 12.75 -22.18 4.10
C ASP A 9 11.56 -21.49 4.79
N ILE A 10 11.63 -20.17 4.98
CA ILE A 10 10.63 -19.38 5.72
C ILE A 10 9.96 -18.31 4.86
N MET A 11 10.41 -18.09 3.62
CA MET A 11 9.83 -17.09 2.74
C MET A 11 8.43 -17.50 2.28
N ILE A 12 7.55 -16.51 2.09
CA ILE A 12 6.25 -16.73 1.46
C ILE A 12 6.48 -16.96 -0.03
N GLN A 13 6.02 -18.10 -0.55
CA GLN A 13 6.16 -18.42 -1.96
C GLN A 13 5.39 -17.44 -2.85
N LYS A 14 5.92 -17.18 -4.05
CA LYS A 14 5.34 -16.24 -5.04
C LYS A 14 3.85 -16.50 -5.32
N SER A 15 3.43 -17.75 -5.37
CA SER A 15 2.03 -18.17 -5.59
C SER A 15 1.05 -17.67 -4.51
N HIS A 16 1.56 -17.35 -3.32
CA HIS A 16 0.78 -16.83 -2.20
C HIS A 16 0.94 -15.32 -2.03
N LEU A 17 1.83 -14.67 -2.78
CA LEU A 17 1.98 -13.22 -2.74
C LEU A 17 0.83 -12.54 -3.49
N ILE A 18 0.43 -11.37 -3.00
CA ILE A 18 -0.37 -10.44 -3.80
C ILE A 18 0.61 -9.65 -4.67
N ILE A 19 0.50 -9.84 -5.99
CA ILE A 19 1.26 -9.10 -6.99
C ILE A 19 0.29 -8.27 -7.82
N MET A 20 0.57 -6.97 -7.94
CA MET A 20 -0.23 -6.02 -8.71
C MET A 20 0.63 -5.30 -9.73
N HIS A 21 0.00 -4.85 -10.81
CA HIS A 21 0.65 -4.03 -11.82
C HIS A 21 0.68 -2.55 -11.39
N THR A 22 1.62 -1.77 -11.92
CA THR A 22 1.83 -0.35 -11.55
C THR A 22 0.66 0.57 -11.86
N ASP A 23 -0.28 0.16 -12.71
CA ASP A 23 -1.48 0.92 -13.08
C ASP A 23 -2.68 0.70 -12.13
N ARG A 24 -2.56 -0.22 -11.17
CA ARG A 24 -3.64 -0.53 -10.23
C ARG A 24 -3.75 0.49 -9.11
N THR A 25 -4.95 0.61 -8.55
CA THR A 25 -5.24 1.60 -7.50
C THR A 25 -4.91 1.07 -6.10
N ALA A 26 -4.75 1.99 -5.15
CA ALA A 26 -4.61 1.63 -3.73
C ALA A 26 -5.86 0.92 -3.17
N GLU A 27 -7.04 1.22 -3.71
CA GLU A 27 -8.30 0.54 -3.34
C GLU A 27 -8.28 -0.93 -3.77
N ASP A 28 -7.79 -1.22 -4.98
CA ASP A 28 -7.58 -2.60 -5.45
C ASP A 28 -6.63 -3.34 -4.50
N GLY A 29 -5.54 -2.67 -4.09
CA GLY A 29 -4.59 -3.19 -3.11
C GLY A 29 -5.26 -3.59 -1.80
N LEU A 30 -6.06 -2.69 -1.21
CA LEU A 30 -6.81 -2.97 0.01
C LEU A 30 -7.81 -4.13 -0.15
N LYS A 31 -8.50 -4.21 -1.29
CA LYS A 31 -9.42 -5.32 -1.60
C LYS A 31 -8.68 -6.66 -1.63
N TYR A 32 -7.54 -6.74 -2.30
CA TYR A 32 -6.74 -7.97 -2.34
C TYR A 32 -6.16 -8.33 -0.98
N MET A 33 -5.60 -7.35 -0.27
CA MET A 33 -5.10 -7.49 1.11
C MET A 33 -6.16 -8.10 2.03
N SER A 34 -7.39 -7.54 1.99
CA SER A 34 -8.51 -8.03 2.80
C SER A 34 -8.92 -9.46 2.45
N ARG A 35 -8.98 -9.81 1.15
CA ARG A 35 -9.39 -11.15 0.70
C ARG A 35 -8.37 -12.22 1.05
N LYS A 36 -7.07 -11.89 0.95
CA LYS A 36 -5.96 -12.83 1.22
C LYS A 36 -5.44 -12.77 2.65
N ARG A 37 -5.97 -11.86 3.49
CA ARG A 37 -5.51 -11.59 4.86
C ARG A 37 -4.00 -11.31 4.92
N MET A 38 -3.53 -10.48 4.01
CA MET A 38 -2.13 -10.03 3.96
C MET A 38 -2.09 -8.51 4.00
N ASP A 39 -1.05 -7.95 4.62
CA ASP A 39 -0.91 -6.50 4.77
C ASP A 39 0.08 -5.88 3.78
N THR A 40 0.58 -6.65 2.82
CA THR A 40 1.59 -6.19 1.84
C THR A 40 1.24 -6.66 0.44
N VAL A 41 1.45 -5.76 -0.52
CA VAL A 41 1.32 -6.01 -1.95
C VAL A 41 2.65 -5.70 -2.62
N PHE A 42 3.08 -6.58 -3.52
CA PHE A 42 4.23 -6.38 -4.39
C PHE A 42 3.77 -5.78 -5.71
N ILE A 43 4.51 -4.81 -6.22
CA ILE A 43 4.18 -4.10 -7.45
C ILE A 43 5.18 -4.52 -8.53
N CYS A 44 4.68 -5.01 -9.65
CA CYS A 44 5.48 -5.38 -10.82
C CYS A 44 5.11 -4.50 -12.02
N ASP A 45 6.05 -4.28 -12.92
CA ASP A 45 5.79 -3.69 -14.24
C ASP A 45 5.17 -4.71 -15.22
N GLN A 46 4.99 -4.28 -16.47
CA GLN A 46 4.40 -5.10 -17.55
C GLN A 46 5.25 -6.32 -17.91
N GLU A 47 6.56 -6.28 -17.65
CA GLU A 47 7.49 -7.38 -17.88
C GLU A 47 7.53 -8.35 -16.68
N GLY A 48 6.76 -8.06 -15.62
CA GLY A 48 6.69 -8.88 -14.41
C GLY A 48 7.87 -8.65 -13.45
N LYS A 49 8.71 -7.63 -13.70
CA LYS A 49 9.81 -7.27 -12.82
C LYS A 49 9.29 -6.53 -11.61
N LEU A 50 9.77 -6.89 -10.42
CA LEU A 50 9.41 -6.22 -9.17
C LEU A 50 9.92 -4.78 -9.18
N THR A 51 9.02 -3.81 -9.03
CA THR A 51 9.32 -2.37 -8.99
C THR A 51 9.17 -1.76 -7.61
N GLY A 52 8.38 -2.37 -6.73
CA GLY A 52 8.21 -1.88 -5.36
C GLY A 52 7.27 -2.72 -4.49
N LEU A 53 7.00 -2.22 -3.29
CA LEU A 53 6.04 -2.81 -2.35
C LEU A 53 5.19 -1.70 -1.70
N VAL A 54 3.97 -2.05 -1.31
CA VAL A 54 3.08 -1.16 -0.56
C VAL A 54 2.48 -1.94 0.59
N SER A 55 2.60 -1.41 1.81
CA SER A 55 1.90 -1.95 2.98
C SER A 55 0.52 -1.31 3.15
N LYS A 56 -0.37 -2.01 3.85
CA LYS A 56 -1.67 -1.46 4.28
C LYS A 56 -1.49 -0.14 5.04
N THR A 57 -0.47 -0.05 5.89
CA THR A 57 -0.14 1.16 6.66
C THR A 57 0.22 2.33 5.76
N ASP A 58 0.99 2.11 4.68
CA ASP A 58 1.34 3.15 3.71
C ASP A 58 0.08 3.74 3.04
N ILE A 59 -0.85 2.87 2.65
CA ILE A 59 -2.13 3.27 2.05
C ILE A 59 -2.96 4.09 3.05
N MET A 60 -3.07 3.61 4.30
CA MET A 60 -3.84 4.31 5.34
C MET A 60 -3.22 5.66 5.68
N ASN A 61 -1.89 5.76 5.76
CA ASN A 61 -1.18 7.01 6.01
C ASN A 61 -1.35 8.00 4.85
N ALA A 62 -1.30 7.52 3.60
CA ALA A 62 -1.55 8.35 2.43
C ALA A 62 -3.00 8.87 2.38
N ALA A 63 -3.97 8.03 2.78
CA ALA A 63 -5.38 8.41 2.88
C ALA A 63 -5.64 9.39 4.05
N GLY A 64 -5.01 9.17 5.20
CA GLY A 64 -5.08 10.05 6.37
C GLY A 64 -4.53 11.44 6.07
N LYS A 65 -3.34 11.51 5.48
CA LYS A 65 -2.78 12.78 4.98
C LYS A 65 -3.76 13.49 4.04
N ARG A 66 -4.41 12.78 3.12
CA ARG A 66 -5.42 13.38 2.22
C ARG A 66 -6.63 13.94 2.97
N LYS A 67 -7.12 13.29 4.03
CA LYS A 67 -8.19 13.85 4.87
C LYS A 67 -7.73 15.13 5.57
N ASP A 68 -6.54 15.12 6.17
CA ASP A 68 -6.00 16.30 6.85
C ASP A 68 -5.79 17.48 5.88
N TYR A 69 -5.30 17.21 4.67
CA TYR A 69 -5.20 18.21 3.60
C TYR A 69 -6.57 18.71 3.13
N ALA A 70 -7.54 17.82 2.89
CA ALA A 70 -8.89 18.20 2.45
C ALA A 70 -9.64 19.04 3.51
N GLU A 71 -9.53 18.67 4.79
CA GLU A 71 -10.08 19.43 5.91
C GLU A 71 -9.35 20.77 6.11
N GLY A 72 -8.03 20.80 5.92
CA GLY A 72 -7.22 22.01 5.97
C GLY A 72 -7.62 23.05 4.91
N ILE A 73 -7.80 22.63 3.65
CA ILE A 73 -8.26 23.50 2.57
C ILE A 73 -9.69 23.99 2.80
N GLY A 74 -10.59 23.13 3.31
CA GLY A 74 -11.96 23.53 3.68
C GLY A 74 -12.03 24.56 4.81
N LYS A 75 -11.06 24.56 5.74
CA LYS A 75 -10.95 25.59 6.79
C LYS A 75 -10.36 26.91 6.24
N LEU A 76 -9.40 26.83 5.32
CA LEU A 76 -8.79 27.98 4.65
C LEU A 76 -9.77 28.73 3.74
N SER A 77 -10.67 28.03 3.05
CA SER A 77 -11.70 28.68 2.22
C SER A 77 -12.75 29.41 3.05
N ARG A 78 -13.11 28.90 4.23
CA ARG A 78 -14.06 29.53 5.16
C ARG A 78 -13.51 30.79 5.85
N HIS A 79 -12.19 30.94 5.95
CA HIS A 79 -11.55 32.13 6.53
C HIS A 79 -11.31 33.26 5.52
N LYS A 80 -11.44 33.03 4.22
CA LYS A 80 -11.28 34.06 3.18
C LYS A 80 -12.54 34.87 2.87
N SER A 81 -13.65 34.63 3.58
CA SER A 81 -14.91 35.37 3.39
C SER A 81 -15.04 36.62 4.27
N TRP A 82 -13.93 37.22 4.69
CA TRP A 82 -13.94 38.57 5.23
C TRP A 82 -12.83 39.40 4.60
N LYS A 83 -13.16 40.01 3.47
CA LYS A 83 -12.78 41.37 3.03
C LYS A 83 -13.67 41.73 1.85
#